data_AF-A0AAD9L3V3-F1
#
_entry.id   AF-A0AAD9L3V3-F1
#
_cell.length_a   1.000
_cell.length_b   1.000
_cell.length_c   1.000
_cell.angle_alpha   90.00
_cell.angle_beta   90.00
_cell.angle_gamma   90.00
#
_symmetry.space_group_name_H-M   'P 1'
#
loop_
_entity.id
_entity.type
_entity.pdbx_description
1 polymer ?
#
loop_
_entity_poly.entity_id
_entity_poly.type
_entity_poly.pdbx_seq_one_letter_code
_entity_poly.pdbx_strand_id
1 'polypeptide(L)'
;MKTDTPIYANNTPIENVESYIYQGQRHSTRDTNQDKEIQRRITAGWTAFAKHRHILKGNIGTCLKRQVYNSCVPTAMKYGTETWALTTQANDKLAAAQTKMERSMLNITHRNLESVLESPT
;
A
#
# COMPACT_ATOMS: atom_id res chain seq x y z
N MET A 1 -23.06 13.17 16.79
CA MET A 1 -23.32 14.55 17.25
C MET A 1 -22.14 15.41 16.83
N LYS A 2 -22.35 16.49 16.07
CA LYS A 2 -21.34 17.53 15.91
C LYS A 2 -21.31 18.34 17.20
N THR A 3 -20.23 18.25 17.96
CA THR A 3 -19.92 19.27 18.96
C THR A 3 -19.10 20.34 18.24
N ASP A 4 -19.75 21.43 17.82
CA ASP A 4 -19.09 22.61 17.24
C ASP A 4 -18.39 23.47 18.31
N THR A 5 -18.13 22.88 19.49
CA THR A 5 -17.42 23.53 20.57
C THR A 5 -15.95 23.66 20.19
N PRO A 6 -15.39 24.88 20.11
CA PRO A 6 -13.99 25.07 19.77
C PRO A 6 -13.10 24.54 20.89
N ILE A 7 -12.12 23.71 20.52
CA ILE A 7 -11.10 23.18 21.42
C ILE A 7 -9.86 24.07 21.27
N TYR A 8 -9.24 24.42 22.40
CA TYR A 8 -8.04 25.27 22.43
C TYR A 8 -6.84 24.49 22.95
N ALA A 9 -5.69 24.65 22.29
CA ALA A 9 -4.38 24.25 22.81
C ALA A 9 -3.54 25.52 23.02
N ASN A 10 -3.06 25.77 24.24
CA ASN A 10 -2.27 26.96 24.59
C ASN A 10 -2.92 28.27 24.09
N ASN A 11 -4.21 28.45 24.36
CA ASN A 11 -5.02 29.60 23.92
C ASN A 11 -5.16 29.76 22.40
N THR A 12 -4.71 28.78 21.61
CA THR A 12 -4.88 28.76 20.15
C THR A 12 -6.01 27.80 19.78
N PRO A 13 -7.03 28.24 19.01
CA PRO A 13 -8.10 27.35 18.58
C PRO A 13 -7.56 26.28 17.61
N ILE A 14 -7.92 25.02 17.84
CA ILE A 14 -7.55 23.90 16.96
C ILE A 14 -8.56 23.83 15.82
N GLU A 15 -8.06 23.67 14.60
CA GLU A 15 -8.90 23.47 13.42
C GLU A 15 -9.69 22.15 13.51
N ASN A 16 -11.00 22.22 13.31
CA ASN A 16 -11.86 21.05 13.24
C ASN A 16 -11.87 20.48 11.82
N VAL A 17 -11.12 19.40 11.60
CA VAL A 17 -11.02 18.70 10.32
C VAL A 17 -11.64 17.30 10.38
N GLU A 18 -12.27 16.86 9.29
CA GLU A 18 -12.87 15.53 9.21
C GLU A 18 -11.83 14.41 9.20
N SER A 19 -10.71 14.63 8.50
CA SER A 19 -9.58 13.70 8.50
C SER A 19 -8.27 14.43 8.24
N TYR A 20 -7.19 13.95 8.83
CA TYR A 20 -5.84 14.50 8.68
C TYR A 20 -4.81 13.37 8.53
N ILE A 21 -3.63 13.71 8.01
CA ILE A 21 -2.50 12.79 7.94
C ILE A 21 -1.52 13.15 9.05
N TYR A 22 -1.22 12.20 9.93
CA TYR A 22 -0.23 12.35 10.98
C TYR A 22 0.71 11.15 10.97
N GLN A 23 2.02 11.42 10.97
CA GLN A 23 3.07 10.39 10.84
C GLN A 23 2.83 9.43 9.66
N GLY A 24 2.28 9.98 8.59
CA GLY A 24 1.89 9.22 7.41
C GLY A 24 0.64 8.36 7.57
N GLN A 25 0.01 8.20 8.72
CA GLN A 25 -1.31 7.55 8.82
C GLN A 25 -2.43 8.57 8.61
N ARG A 26 -3.50 8.18 7.90
CA ARG A 26 -4.74 8.94 7.91
C ARG A 26 -5.53 8.64 9.18
N HIS A 27 -5.84 9.70 9.94
CA HIS A 27 -6.79 9.67 11.04
C HIS A 27 -8.09 10.34 10.59
N SER A 28 -9.23 9.76 10.96
CA SER A 28 -10.55 10.27 10.61
C SER A 28 -11.43 10.24 11.85
N THR A 29 -12.20 11.31 12.06
CA THR A 29 -13.11 11.42 13.20
C THR A 29 -14.44 10.72 12.94
N ARG A 30 -14.79 10.49 11.67
CA ARG A 30 -16.07 9.85 11.27
C ARG A 30 -15.92 8.46 10.69
N ASP A 31 -14.72 8.13 10.21
CA ASP A 31 -14.47 6.88 9.50
C ASP A 31 -13.52 6.02 10.34
N THR A 32 -14.08 4.98 10.95
CA THR A 32 -13.28 3.99 11.70
C THR A 32 -12.67 2.95 10.78
N ASN A 33 -13.07 2.88 9.50
CA ASN A 33 -12.54 1.94 8.54
C ASN A 33 -11.19 2.43 7.98
N GLN A 34 -10.20 1.54 8.00
CA GLN A 34 -8.86 1.78 7.49
C GLN A 34 -8.74 1.60 5.96
N ASP A 35 -9.83 1.26 5.26
CA ASP A 35 -9.83 1.01 3.82
C ASP A 35 -9.21 2.15 3.01
N LYS A 36 -9.50 3.39 3.37
CA LYS A 36 -8.92 4.54 2.67
C LYS A 36 -7.41 4.64 2.88
N GLU A 37 -6.92 4.24 4.04
CA GLU A 37 -5.50 4.19 4.33
C GLU A 37 -4.81 3.03 3.59
N ILE A 38 -5.43 1.84 3.61
CA ILE A 38 -4.97 0.66 2.87
C ILE A 38 -4.85 0.98 1.38
N GLN A 39 -5.86 1.63 0.79
CA GLN A 39 -5.80 2.07 -0.60
C GLN A 39 -4.66 3.05 -0.84
N ARG A 40 -4.45 4.01 0.07
CA ARG A 40 -3.34 4.98 -0.01
C ARG A 40 -1.97 4.28 -0.03
N ARG A 41 -1.81 3.20 0.74
CA ARG A 41 -0.60 2.37 0.75
C ARG A 41 -0.41 1.51 -0.47
N ILE A 42 -1.49 0.93 -0.98
CA ILE A 42 -1.46 0.22 -2.26
C ILE A 42 -1.00 1.19 -3.36
N THR A 43 -1.54 2.42 -3.38
CA THR A 43 -1.08 3.47 -4.31
C THR A 43 0.40 3.79 -4.11
N ALA A 44 0.87 3.95 -2.87
CA ALA A 44 2.29 4.19 -2.59
C ALA A 44 3.19 3.05 -3.09
N GLY A 45 2.77 1.79 -2.92
CA GLY A 45 3.45 0.62 -3.49
C GLY A 45 3.52 0.68 -5.03
N TRP A 46 2.43 1.02 -5.70
CA TRP A 46 2.41 1.22 -7.15
C TRP A 46 3.30 2.38 -7.61
N THR A 47 3.35 3.48 -6.85
CA THR A 47 4.25 4.61 -7.15
C THR A 47 5.71 4.18 -7.04
N ALA A 48 6.09 3.44 -5.99
CA ALA A 48 7.43 2.87 -5.84
C ALA A 48 7.77 1.92 -6.99
N PHE A 49 6.83 1.04 -7.36
CA PHE A 49 6.99 0.14 -8.51
C PHE A 49 7.21 0.91 -9.82
N ALA A 50 6.38 1.93 -10.08
CA ALA A 50 6.45 2.74 -11.29
C ALA A 50 7.76 3.54 -11.41
N LYS A 51 8.31 3.99 -10.29
CA LYS A 51 9.63 4.64 -10.22
C LYS A 51 10.74 3.72 -10.71
N HIS A 52 10.67 2.43 -10.37
CA HIS A 52 11.66 1.42 -10.77
C HIS A 52 11.22 0.55 -11.97
N ARG A 53 10.22 1.00 -12.74
CA ARG A 53 9.64 0.22 -13.86
C ARG A 53 10.66 -0.25 -14.90
N HIS A 54 11.70 0.54 -15.14
CA HIS A 54 12.75 0.22 -16.12
C HIS A 54 13.56 -1.02 -15.69
N ILE A 55 13.69 -1.26 -14.38
CA ILE A 55 14.31 -2.47 -13.84
C ILE A 55 13.27 -3.59 -13.76
N LEU A 56 12.15 -3.31 -13.07
CA LEU A 56 11.16 -4.33 -12.72
C LEU A 56 10.48 -4.94 -13.95
N LYS A 57 10.24 -4.14 -14.99
CA LYS A 57 9.66 -4.60 -16.26
C LYS A 57 10.69 -4.73 -17.39
N GLY A 58 11.94 -4.36 -17.15
CA GLY A 58 13.02 -4.48 -18.14
C GLY A 58 13.44 -5.92 -18.39
N ASN A 59 14.26 -6.14 -19.42
CA ASN A 59 14.90 -7.42 -19.67
C ASN A 59 16.11 -7.60 -18.74
N ILE A 60 15.82 -7.78 -17.45
CA ILE A 60 16.80 -7.93 -16.36
C ILE A 60 16.52 -9.25 -15.64
N GLY A 61 17.58 -9.91 -15.16
CA GLY A 61 17.48 -11.15 -14.41
C GLY A 61 16.57 -11.03 -13.18
N THR A 62 15.77 -12.06 -12.93
CA THR A 62 14.75 -12.10 -11.87
C THR A 62 15.34 -11.86 -10.48
N CYS A 63 16.59 -12.27 -10.23
CA CYS A 63 17.28 -12.02 -8.96
C CYS A 63 17.38 -10.52 -8.64
N LEU A 64 17.86 -9.71 -9.60
CA LEU A 64 18.01 -8.27 -9.41
C LEU A 64 16.65 -7.57 -9.31
N LYS A 65 15.68 -7.99 -10.14
CA LYS A 65 14.30 -7.49 -10.05
C LYS A 65 13.71 -7.72 -8.66
N ARG A 66 13.88 -8.92 -8.11
CA ARG A 66 13.42 -9.28 -6.76
C ARG A 66 14.09 -8.40 -5.69
N GLN A 67 15.40 -8.18 -5.78
CA GLN A 67 16.12 -7.34 -4.83
C GLN A 67 15.61 -5.89 -4.84
N VAL A 68 15.42 -5.31 -6.03
CA VAL A 68 14.87 -3.96 -6.17
C VAL A 68 13.42 -3.92 -5.68
N TYR A 69 12.60 -4.91 -6.03
CA TYR A 69 11.21 -4.99 -5.58
C TYR A 69 11.12 -5.04 -4.05
N ASN A 70 11.80 -6.00 -3.42
CA ASN A 70 11.73 -6.25 -1.99
C ASN A 70 12.25 -5.09 -1.14
N SER A 71 13.18 -4.28 -1.66
CA SER A 71 13.73 -3.14 -0.92
C SER A 71 12.78 -1.93 -0.84
N CYS A 72 11.95 -1.69 -1.88
CA CYS A 72 11.17 -0.45 -1.98
C CYS A 72 9.65 -0.64 -1.97
N VAL A 73 9.12 -1.68 -2.63
CA VAL A 73 7.67 -1.81 -2.84
C VAL A 73 6.95 -2.29 -1.56
N PRO A 74 7.34 -3.41 -0.92
CA PRO A 74 6.74 -3.81 0.35
C PRO A 74 6.92 -2.76 1.44
N THR A 75 8.06 -2.07 1.48
CA THR A 75 8.35 -1.00 2.45
C THR A 75 7.35 0.14 2.32
N ALA A 76 7.05 0.59 1.10
CA ALA A 76 6.06 1.64 0.85
C ALA A 76 4.63 1.23 1.25
N MET A 77 4.29 -0.05 1.06
CA MET A 77 2.97 -0.60 1.43
C MET A 77 2.83 -0.84 2.93
N LYS A 78 3.88 -1.32 3.61
CA LYS A 78 3.88 -1.68 5.03
C LYS A 78 4.08 -0.50 5.96
N TYR A 79 4.57 0.63 5.47
CA TYR A 79 4.74 1.80 6.33
C TYR A 79 3.40 2.18 6.98
N GLY A 80 3.37 2.26 8.31
CA GLY A 80 2.17 2.57 9.09
C GLY A 80 1.33 1.36 9.49
N THR A 81 1.66 0.13 9.07
CA THR A 81 0.89 -1.07 9.51
C THR A 81 0.98 -1.33 11.01
N GLU A 82 2.02 -0.84 11.69
CA GLU A 82 2.16 -0.89 13.16
C GLU A 82 1.03 -0.14 13.88
N THR A 83 0.46 0.87 13.23
CA THR A 83 -0.56 1.76 13.80
C THR A 83 -2.00 1.38 13.43
N TRP A 84 -2.18 0.31 12.64
CA TRP A 84 -3.47 -0.14 12.14
C TRP A 84 -3.82 -1.52 12.69
N ALA A 85 -5.09 -1.72 13.03
CA ALA A 85 -5.64 -3.05 13.23
C ALA A 85 -5.70 -3.80 11.89
N LEU A 86 -4.70 -4.64 11.60
CA LEU A 86 -4.68 -5.49 10.41
C LEU A 86 -5.83 -6.51 10.47
N THR A 87 -6.97 -6.13 9.92
CA THR A 87 -8.08 -7.06 9.69
C THR A 87 -7.69 -8.04 8.59
N THR A 88 -8.32 -9.22 8.58
CA THR A 88 -8.13 -10.21 7.49
C THR A 88 -8.38 -9.58 6.13
N GLN A 89 -9.43 -8.76 6.01
CA GLN A 89 -9.76 -8.05 4.77
C GLN A 89 -8.66 -7.07 4.34
N ALA A 90 -8.00 -6.39 5.28
CA ALA A 90 -6.88 -5.50 4.98
C ALA A 90 -5.69 -6.28 4.42
N ASN A 91 -5.36 -7.41 5.05
CA ASN A 91 -4.31 -8.31 4.59
C ASN A 91 -4.60 -8.85 3.19
N ASP A 92 -5.83 -9.27 2.92
CA ASP A 92 -6.24 -9.78 1.60
C ASP A 92 -6.06 -8.72 0.50
N LYS A 93 -6.42 -7.45 0.79
CA LYS A 93 -6.24 -6.33 -0.15
C LYS A 93 -4.76 -6.06 -0.42
N LEU A 94 -3.92 -6.08 0.61
CA LEU A 94 -2.48 -5.88 0.47
C LEU A 94 -1.81 -7.03 -0.29
N ALA A 95 -2.17 -8.28 0.03
CA ALA A 95 -1.67 -9.47 -0.65
C ALA A 95 -2.06 -9.47 -2.13
N ALA A 96 -3.33 -9.17 -2.45
CA ALA A 96 -3.79 -9.06 -3.83
C ALA A 96 -3.02 -8.00 -4.63
N ALA A 97 -2.74 -6.84 -4.01
CA ALA A 97 -1.93 -5.80 -4.63
C ALA A 97 -0.49 -6.26 -4.88
N GLN A 98 0.13 -6.92 -3.89
CA GLN A 98 1.49 -7.46 -4.01
C GLN A 98 1.59 -8.49 -5.15
N THR A 99 0.69 -9.48 -5.19
CA THR A 99 0.64 -10.49 -6.25
C THR A 99 0.45 -9.84 -7.62
N LYS A 100 -0.37 -8.79 -7.73
CA LYS A 100 -0.57 -8.06 -8.99
C LYS A 100 0.71 -7.38 -9.48
N MET A 101 1.49 -6.78 -8.58
CA MET A 101 2.79 -6.16 -8.92
C MET A 101 3.83 -7.21 -9.31
N GLU A 102 3.92 -8.32 -8.58
CA GLU A 102 4.85 -9.43 -8.87
C GLU A 102 4.54 -10.07 -10.23
N ARG A 103 3.27 -10.33 -10.54
CA ARG A 103 2.84 -10.81 -11.85
C ARG A 103 3.18 -9.82 -12.96
N SER A 104 3.03 -8.52 -12.71
CA SER A 104 3.42 -7.48 -13.67
C SER A 104 4.93 -7.45 -13.92
N MET A 105 5.74 -7.67 -12.89
CA MET A 105 7.21 -7.77 -12.97
C MET A 105 7.67 -8.99 -13.80
N LEU A 106 6.92 -10.10 -13.71
CA LEU A 106 7.20 -11.35 -14.41
C LEU A 106 6.48 -11.48 -15.76
N ASN A 107 5.71 -10.48 -16.17
CA ASN A 107 4.84 -10.54 -17.36
C ASN A 107 3.87 -11.74 -17.39
N ILE A 108 3.41 -12.18 -16.20
CA ILE A 108 2.45 -13.29 -16.07
C ILE A 108 1.03 -12.76 -16.20
N THR A 109 0.33 -13.17 -17.26
CA THR A 109 -1.10 -12.91 -17.44
C THR A 109 -1.95 -14.04 -16.85
N HIS A 110 -3.26 -13.87 -16.74
CA HIS A 110 -4.15 -14.97 -16.31
C HIS A 110 -4.11 -16.17 -17.26
N ARG A 111 -3.79 -15.97 -18.54
CA ARG A 111 -3.73 -17.02 -19.55
C ARG A 111 -2.47 -17.89 -19.43
N ASN A 112 -1.38 -17.31 -18.92
CA ASN A 112 -0.09 -17.99 -18.80
C ASN A 112 0.10 -18.66 -17.43
N LEU A 113 -0.92 -18.64 -16.57
CA LEU A 113 -0.82 -19.18 -15.21
C LEU A 113 -0.81 -20.72 -15.23
N GLU A 114 -1.61 -21.32 -16.10
CA GLU A 114 -1.69 -22.78 -16.27
C GLU A 114 -0.37 -23.34 -16.80
N SER A 115 0.26 -22.67 -17.78
CA SER A 115 1.54 -23.12 -18.35
C SER A 115 2.74 -23.04 -17.40
N VAL A 116 2.68 -22.20 -16.36
CA VAL A 116 3.79 -22.06 -15.38
C VAL A 116 3.74 -23.16 -14.31
N LEU A 117 2.56 -23.71 -14.03
CA LEU A 117 2.38 -24.82 -13.07
C LEU A 117 2.83 -26.17 -13.66
N GLU A 118 2.98 -26.27 -14.98
CA GLU A 118 3.36 -27.50 -15.70
C GLU A 118 4.86 -27.63 -15.98
N SER A 119 5.65 -26.57 -15.80
CA SER A 119 7.10 -26.60 -16.00
C SER A 119 7.84 -27.15 -14.77
N PRO A 120 8.63 -28.25 -14.89
CA PRO A 120 9.38 -28.79 -13.77
C PRO A 120 10.56 -27.86 -13.44
N THR A 121 10.62 -27.44 -12.17
CA THR A 121 11.77 -26.75 -11.56
C THR A 121 13.04 -27.59 -11.59
#